data_AF-A0A3M1FUB7-F1
#
_entry.id   AF-A0A3M1FUB7-F1
#
_cell.length_a   1.000
_cell.length_b   1.000
_cell.length_c   1.000
_cell.angle_alpha   90.00
_cell.angle_beta   90.00
_cell.angle_gamma   90.00
#
_symmetry.space_group_name_H-M   'P 1'
#
loop_
_entity.id
_entity.type
_entity.pdbx_description
1 polymer ?
#
loop_
_entity_poly.entity_id
_entity_poly.type
_entity_poly.pdbx_seq_one_letter_code
_entity_poly.pdbx_strand_id
1 'polypeptide(L)'
;GPYVQWGMNGDIPVPGDYDGDGDTDIAVFRPSSGWWYVYGGPYVQWGLNGDDPVPGDYDGDGDTDIAVFRPSDGWWYVYGGSFVQWGMSNDVPLPERPQYR
;
A
#
# COMPACT_ATOMS: atom_id res chain seq x y z
N GLY A 1 13.18 -15.39 -16.69
CA GLY A 1 14.07 -15.29 -15.52
C GLY A 1 13.82 -16.46 -14.59
N PRO A 2 14.72 -16.72 -13.61
CA PRO A 2 14.38 -17.61 -12.50
C PRO A 2 13.13 -17.10 -11.77
N TYR A 3 12.35 -18.01 -11.21
CA TYR A 3 11.23 -17.66 -10.35
C TYR A 3 11.76 -17.29 -8.95
N VAL A 4 11.17 -16.27 -8.33
CA VAL A 4 11.41 -15.92 -6.93
C VAL A 4 10.17 -16.32 -6.15
N GLN A 5 10.33 -17.19 -5.15
CA GLN A 5 9.26 -17.51 -4.22
C GLN A 5 9.31 -16.47 -3.08
N TRP A 6 8.32 -15.58 -3.04
CA TRP A 6 8.20 -14.57 -2.00
C TRP A 6 6.78 -14.52 -1.46
N GLY A 7 6.66 -14.43 -0.13
CA GLY A 7 5.40 -14.50 0.59
C GLY A 7 4.92 -15.93 0.92
N MET A 8 3.78 -15.98 1.59
CA MET A 8 3.10 -17.19 2.06
C MET A 8 1.63 -17.17 1.65
N ASN A 9 0.93 -18.29 1.84
CA ASN A 9 -0.50 -18.35 1.59
C ASN A 9 -1.25 -17.31 2.45
N GLY A 10 -2.07 -16.49 1.81
CA GLY A 10 -2.83 -15.42 2.46
C GLY A 10 -2.13 -14.05 2.46
N ASP A 11 -0.87 -13.97 2.04
CA ASP A 11 -0.23 -12.69 1.80
C ASP A 11 -0.78 -12.03 0.51
N ILE A 12 -0.85 -10.71 0.52
CA ILE A 12 -1.32 -9.87 -0.60
C ILE A 12 -0.09 -9.30 -1.33
N PRO A 13 0.10 -9.56 -2.62
CA PRO A 13 1.15 -8.92 -3.42
C PRO A 13 0.94 -7.41 -3.51
N VAL A 14 1.99 -6.64 -3.24
CA VAL A 14 1.98 -5.17 -3.22
C VAL A 14 3.23 -4.61 -3.91
N PRO A 15 3.47 -4.92 -5.20
CA PRO A 15 4.66 -4.47 -5.90
C PRO A 15 4.69 -2.93 -6.03
N GLY A 16 5.89 -2.36 -5.99
CA GLY A 16 6.15 -0.92 -6.05
C GLY A 16 7.66 -0.65 -6.03
N ASP A 17 8.10 0.54 -6.39
CA ASP A 17 9.49 0.99 -6.28
C ASP A 17 9.74 1.47 -4.84
N TYR A 18 10.16 0.60 -3.93
CA TYR A 18 10.27 0.93 -2.50
C TYR A 18 11.67 1.41 -2.08
N ASP A 19 12.65 1.37 -2.99
CA ASP A 19 14.01 1.83 -2.73
C ASP A 19 14.48 2.99 -3.63
N GLY A 20 13.62 3.45 -4.53
CA GLY A 20 13.79 4.68 -5.31
C GLY A 20 14.74 4.53 -6.50
N ASP A 21 14.96 3.30 -6.96
CA ASP A 21 15.86 3.02 -8.07
C ASP A 21 15.20 3.10 -9.46
N GLY A 22 13.87 3.26 -9.49
CA GLY A 22 13.04 3.36 -10.68
C GLY A 22 12.47 2.03 -11.18
N ASP A 23 12.87 0.89 -10.58
CA ASP A 23 12.35 -0.43 -10.89
C ASP A 23 11.24 -0.84 -9.88
N THR A 24 10.37 -1.77 -10.30
CA THR A 24 9.31 -2.28 -9.40
C THR A 24 9.83 -3.46 -8.58
N ASP A 25 9.81 -3.31 -7.25
CA ASP A 25 10.17 -4.36 -6.31
C ASP A 25 9.06 -5.38 -6.07
N ILE A 26 9.49 -6.56 -5.63
CA ILE A 26 8.61 -7.60 -5.13
C ILE A 26 8.32 -7.33 -3.65
N ALA A 27 7.06 -7.10 -3.30
CA ALA A 27 6.64 -6.97 -1.92
C ALA A 27 5.32 -7.67 -1.62
N VAL A 28 5.11 -8.02 -0.35
CA VAL A 28 3.87 -8.60 0.15
C VAL A 28 3.43 -7.97 1.47
N PHE A 29 2.11 -7.81 1.66
CA PHE A 29 1.48 -7.49 2.93
C PHE A 29 0.82 -8.74 3.52
N ARG A 30 0.94 -8.95 4.83
CA ARG A 30 0.34 -10.06 5.57
C ARG A 30 -0.83 -9.58 6.42
N PRO A 31 -2.09 -9.76 5.98
CA PRO A 31 -3.26 -9.23 6.68
C PRO A 31 -3.49 -9.81 8.07
N SER A 32 -2.99 -11.01 8.34
CA SER A 32 -3.14 -11.66 9.65
C SER A 32 -2.32 -10.98 10.75
N SER A 33 -1.30 -10.20 10.40
CA SER A 33 -0.37 -9.61 11.36
C SER A 33 0.03 -8.15 11.07
N GLY A 34 -0.38 -7.59 9.92
CA GLY A 34 -0.07 -6.21 9.54
C GLY A 34 1.38 -6.02 9.07
N TRP A 35 2.07 -7.08 8.67
CA TRP A 35 3.47 -7.00 8.26
C TRP A 35 3.63 -6.80 6.76
N TRP A 36 4.56 -5.92 6.40
CA TRP A 36 5.07 -5.72 5.05
C TRP A 36 6.42 -6.39 4.90
N TYR A 37 6.65 -7.02 3.74
CA TYR A 37 7.89 -7.69 3.39
C TYR A 37 8.32 -7.28 1.97
N VAL A 38 9.27 -6.36 1.86
CA VAL A 38 9.88 -5.97 0.58
C VAL A 38 11.10 -6.86 0.32
N TYR A 39 11.20 -7.44 -0.88
CA TYR A 39 12.33 -8.30 -1.25
C TYR A 39 13.60 -7.47 -1.39
N GLY A 40 14.62 -7.76 -0.59
CA GLY A 40 15.86 -6.98 -0.57
C GLY A 40 15.77 -5.65 0.18
N GLY A 41 14.55 -5.24 0.57
CA GLY A 41 14.25 -4.00 1.28
C GLY A 41 13.77 -4.22 2.73
N PRO A 42 12.94 -3.30 3.25
CA PRO A 42 12.52 -3.31 4.64
C PRO A 42 11.46 -4.39 4.96
N TYR A 43 11.43 -4.76 6.24
CA TYR A 43 10.41 -5.62 6.86
C TYR A 43 9.79 -4.87 8.03
N VAL A 44 8.57 -4.36 7.87
CA VAL A 44 7.96 -3.45 8.86
C VAL A 44 6.56 -3.92 9.24
N GLN A 45 6.19 -3.73 10.50
CA GLN A 45 4.82 -3.92 10.93
C GLN A 45 4.08 -2.59 10.81
N TRP A 46 3.26 -2.45 9.78
CA TRP A 46 2.45 -1.28 9.55
C TRP A 46 1.08 -1.66 9.03
N GLY A 47 0.12 -1.70 9.95
CA GLY A 47 -1.24 -2.14 9.70
C GLY A 47 -1.74 -3.04 10.82
N LEU A 48 -3.03 -3.31 10.80
CA LEU A 48 -3.74 -4.18 11.72
C LEU A 48 -4.50 -5.25 10.95
N ASN A 49 -5.06 -6.21 11.69
CA ASN A 49 -5.96 -7.17 11.09
C ASN A 49 -7.22 -6.45 10.56
N GLY A 50 -7.54 -6.67 9.29
CA GLY A 50 -8.66 -6.03 8.60
C GLY A 50 -8.31 -4.73 7.87
N ASP A 51 -7.05 -4.29 7.95
CA ASP A 51 -6.55 -3.21 7.09
C ASP A 51 -6.26 -3.73 5.67
N ASP A 52 -6.53 -2.90 4.67
CA ASP A 52 -6.23 -3.16 3.27
C ASP A 52 -4.94 -2.42 2.87
N PRO A 53 -3.95 -3.10 2.27
CA PRO A 53 -2.72 -2.44 1.82
C PRO A 53 -2.98 -1.56 0.60
N VAL A 54 -2.45 -0.34 0.62
CA VAL A 54 -2.66 0.69 -0.43
C VAL A 54 -1.34 1.43 -0.72
N PRO A 55 -0.30 0.72 -1.18
CA PRO A 55 0.99 1.34 -1.45
C PRO A 55 0.90 2.39 -2.55
N GLY A 56 1.72 3.43 -2.47
CA GLY A 56 1.80 4.50 -3.47
C GLY A 56 2.69 5.64 -3.02
N ASP A 57 3.11 6.51 -3.94
CA ASP A 57 3.89 7.72 -3.64
C ASP A 57 2.95 8.83 -3.12
N TYR A 58 2.85 9.00 -1.80
CA TYR A 58 1.97 9.96 -1.14
C TYR A 58 2.67 11.24 -0.70
N ASP A 59 4.00 11.26 -0.61
CA ASP A 59 4.77 12.45 -0.28
C ASP A 59 5.47 13.12 -1.48
N GLY A 60 5.45 12.45 -2.65
CA GLY A 60 5.90 12.97 -3.93
C GLY A 60 7.40 12.88 -4.15
N ASP A 61 8.11 12.01 -3.42
CA ASP A 61 9.55 11.82 -3.56
C ASP A 61 9.95 10.87 -4.70
N GLY A 62 8.98 10.13 -5.25
CA GLY A 62 9.15 9.18 -6.35
C GLY A 62 9.21 7.72 -5.89
N ASP A 63 9.27 7.47 -4.58
CA ASP A 63 9.33 6.15 -3.99
C ASP A 63 7.91 5.69 -3.58
N THR A 64 7.71 4.39 -3.48
CA THR A 64 6.44 3.80 -3.05
C THR A 64 6.37 3.80 -1.53
N ASP A 65 5.42 4.55 -0.97
CA ASP A 65 5.15 4.50 0.46
C ASP A 65 4.37 3.25 0.86
N ILE A 66 4.68 2.77 2.06
CA ILE A 66 3.89 1.78 2.77
C ILE A 66 2.66 2.47 3.37
N ALA A 67 1.46 2.06 2.97
CA ALA A 67 0.22 2.62 3.51
C ALA A 67 -0.90 1.59 3.60
N VAL A 68 -1.82 1.81 4.54
CA VAL A 68 -3.03 1.00 4.70
C VAL A 68 -4.29 1.86 4.72
N PHE A 69 -5.37 1.36 4.13
CA PHE A 69 -6.72 1.84 4.36
C PHE A 69 -7.36 0.98 5.45
N ARG A 70 -8.02 1.61 6.42
CA ARG A 70 -8.75 0.90 7.47
C ARG A 70 -10.26 1.09 7.28
N PRO A 71 -10.97 0.07 6.76
CA PRO A 71 -12.40 0.16 6.52
C PRO A 71 -13.23 0.47 7.77
N SER A 72 -12.76 0.08 8.96
CA SER A 72 -13.51 0.26 10.21
C SER A 72 -13.61 1.72 10.67
N ASP A 73 -12.71 2.59 10.23
CA ASP A 73 -12.75 4.02 10.56
C ASP A 73 -12.61 4.96 9.35
N GLY A 74 -12.38 4.41 8.15
CA GLY A 74 -12.32 5.15 6.89
C GLY A 74 -11.02 5.93 6.68
N TRP A 75 -9.99 5.67 7.49
CA TRP A 75 -8.73 6.40 7.42
C TRP A 75 -7.67 5.70 6.58
N TRP A 76 -6.83 6.52 5.96
CA TRP A 76 -5.60 6.10 5.31
C TRP A 76 -4.43 6.40 6.24
N TYR A 77 -3.57 5.39 6.48
CA TYR A 77 -2.42 5.46 7.36
C TYR A 77 -1.15 5.22 6.57
N VAL A 78 -0.40 6.28 6.28
CA VAL A 78 0.88 6.23 5.58
C VAL A 78 2.01 6.06 6.61
N TYR A 79 2.92 5.12 6.36
CA TYR A 79 4.08 4.84 7.20
C TYR A 79 5.05 6.04 7.13
N GLY A 80 5.53 6.51 8.28
CA GLY A 80 6.43 7.68 8.34
C GLY A 80 5.77 9.04 8.08
N GLY A 81 4.52 9.09 7.60
CA GLY A 81 3.80 10.30 7.22
C GLY A 81 2.67 10.76 8.15
N SER A 82 1.93 11.77 7.69
CA SER A 82 0.68 12.26 8.31
C SER A 82 -0.53 11.52 7.73
N PHE A 83 -1.58 11.30 8.53
CA PHE A 83 -2.83 10.67 8.07
C PHE A 83 -3.59 11.59 7.09
N VAL A 84 -4.20 11.01 6.05
CA VAL A 84 -5.02 11.75 5.07
C VAL A 84 -6.46 11.24 5.12
N GLN A 85 -7.43 12.16 5.17
CA GLN A 85 -8.87 11.84 5.11
C GLN A 85 -9.37 12.00 3.66
N TRP A 86 -9.84 10.91 3.05
CA TRP A 86 -10.71 10.96 1.88
C TRP A 86 -11.82 9.91 2.04
N GLY A 87 -13.04 10.36 2.29
CA GLY A 87 -14.25 9.51 2.31
C GLY A 87 -14.82 9.22 3.71
N MET A 88 -16.13 9.42 3.88
CA MET A 88 -16.90 8.85 5.01
C MET A 88 -17.54 7.52 4.59
N SER A 89 -18.03 6.70 5.55
CA SER A 89 -18.66 5.38 5.30
C SER A 89 -19.88 5.40 4.35
N ASN A 90 -20.30 6.56 3.87
CA ASN A 90 -21.42 6.79 2.98
C ASN A 90 -21.03 7.47 1.65
N ASP A 91 -19.74 7.58 1.32
CA ASP A 91 -19.32 8.15 0.04
C ASP A 91 -19.35 7.11 -1.09
N VAL A 92 -19.86 7.53 -2.24
CA VAL A 92 -19.87 6.77 -3.50
C VAL A 92 -18.88 7.44 -4.45
N PRO A 93 -17.83 6.76 -4.93
CA PRO A 93 -16.87 7.37 -5.85
C PRO A 93 -17.59 7.72 -7.16
N LEU A 94 -17.47 8.97 -7.58
CA LEU A 94 -17.83 9.36 -8.93
C LEU A 94 -16.79 8.76 -9.90
N PRO A 95 -17.20 8.11 -11.01
CA PRO A 95 -16.26 7.86 -12.08
C PRO A 95 -15.75 9.22 -12.58
N GLU A 96 -14.44 9.31 -12.81
CA GLU A 96 -13.77 10.50 -13.33
C GLU A 96 -14.61 11.14 -14.44
N ARG A 97 -14.82 12.46 -14.35
CA ARG A 97 -15.47 13.20 -15.43
C ARG A 97 -14.67 12.95 -16.71
N PRO A 98 -15.32 12.64 -17.85
CA PRO A 98 -14.62 12.66 -19.14
C PRO A 98 -14.06 14.07 -19.32
N GLN A 99 -12.75 14.18 -19.54
CA GLN A 99 -12.16 15.46 -19.92
C GLN A 99 -12.80 15.91 -21.23
N TYR A 100 -13.54 17.02 -21.17
CA TYR A 100 -13.92 17.80 -22.33
C TYR A 100 -13.45 19.24 -22.13
N ARG A 101 -12.17 19.47 -22.40
CA ARG A 101 -11.62 20.34 -23.45
C ARG A 101 -10.15 20.62 -23.17
#